data_AF-A0A706USQ7-F1
#
_entry.id   AF-A0A706USQ7-F1
#
_cell.length_a   1.000
_cell.length_b   1.000
_cell.length_c   1.000
_cell.angle_alpha   90.00
_cell.angle_beta   90.00
_cell.angle_gamma   90.00
#
_symmetry.space_group_name_H-M   'P 1'
#
loop_
_entity.id
_entity.type
_entity.pdbx_description
1 polymer ?
#
loop_
_entity_poly.entity_id
_entity_poly.type
_entity_poly.pdbx_seq_one_letter_code
_entity_poly.pdbx_strand_id
1 'polypeptide(L)'
;MTPLSSPLSQYWQTVVERLPEGFTETSLSVQAKSVLTFSDFALDSVIAHPEWLAELESASPQADEWRHYAGWLQEALAGVCDDASLMRELRFFRRRIMVRIAWAQTLSLVDDETILQQLSHLAETLIVGARDWLYAACCREWGTPCNPQGVPQPLLILGMGKLGGGELNFSSDIDLIFAWPEHGETRGG
;
A
#
# COMPACT_ATOMS: atom_id res chain seq x y z
N MET A 1 -21.82 3.27 -15.39
CA MET A 1 -22.01 2.23 -14.35
C MET A 1 -23.42 1.70 -14.43
N THR A 2 -23.58 0.39 -14.32
CA THR A 2 -24.88 -0.26 -14.14
C THR A 2 -25.45 0.06 -12.76
N PRO A 3 -26.77 0.25 -12.62
CA PRO A 3 -27.40 0.38 -11.30
C PRO A 3 -27.12 -0.85 -10.42
N LEU A 4 -27.09 -0.66 -9.10
CA LEU A 4 -26.98 -1.77 -8.15
C LEU A 4 -28.13 -2.77 -8.41
N SER A 5 -27.80 -4.06 -8.41
CA SER A 5 -28.82 -5.11 -8.47
C SER A 5 -29.69 -5.09 -7.20
N SER A 6 -30.84 -5.75 -7.24
CA SER A 6 -31.72 -5.83 -6.06
C SER A 6 -31.00 -6.36 -4.80
N PRO A 7 -30.21 -7.46 -4.86
CA PRO A 7 -29.43 -7.91 -3.70
C PRO A 7 -28.42 -6.88 -3.19
N LEU A 8 -27.71 -6.19 -4.10
CA LEU A 8 -26.74 -5.15 -3.71
C LEU A 8 -27.43 -3.92 -3.11
N SER A 9 -28.63 -3.59 -3.59
CA SER A 9 -29.44 -2.49 -3.04
C SER A 9 -29.96 -2.80 -1.63
N GLN A 10 -30.25 -4.07 -1.34
CA GLN A 10 -30.59 -4.53 0.01
C GLN A 10 -29.37 -4.49 0.92
N TYR A 11 -28.22 -4.97 0.45
CA TYR A 11 -26.96 -4.91 1.21
C TYR A 11 -26.53 -3.47 1.49
N TRP A 12 -26.74 -2.54 0.55
CA TRP A 12 -26.44 -1.13 0.76
C TRP A 12 -27.11 -0.55 2.02
N GLN A 13 -28.31 -1.02 2.39
CA GLN A 13 -28.98 -0.57 3.62
C GLN A 13 -28.17 -0.90 4.87
N THR A 14 -27.54 -2.09 4.94
CA THR A 14 -26.68 -2.45 6.07
C THR A 14 -25.35 -1.69 6.06
N VAL A 15 -24.86 -1.31 4.87
CA VAL A 15 -23.68 -0.45 4.73
C VAL A 15 -23.94 0.94 5.30
N VAL A 16 -25.10 1.54 4.98
CA VAL A 16 -25.47 2.87 5.48
C VAL A 16 -25.51 2.91 7.02
N GLU A 17 -26.01 1.85 7.67
CA GLU A 17 -26.03 1.75 9.14
C GLU A 17 -24.64 1.72 9.77
N ARG A 18 -23.60 1.35 9.01
CA ARG A 18 -22.21 1.26 9.48
C ARG A 18 -21.39 2.53 9.22
N LEU A 19 -21.91 3.47 8.43
CA LEU A 19 -21.17 4.69 8.09
C LEU A 19 -21.04 5.62 9.31
N PRO A 20 -19.91 6.33 9.47
CA PRO A 20 -19.71 7.27 10.57
C PRO A 20 -20.71 8.45 10.54
N GLU A 21 -20.98 9.04 11.71
CA GLU A 21 -21.73 10.30 11.81
C GLU A 21 -21.06 11.39 10.96
N GLY A 22 -21.77 11.88 9.94
CA GLY A 22 -21.28 12.87 8.97
C GLY A 22 -21.31 12.40 7.52
N PHE A 23 -21.38 11.08 7.27
CA PHE A 23 -21.70 10.55 5.95
C PHE A 23 -23.22 10.41 5.81
N THR A 24 -23.84 11.31 5.05
CA THR A 24 -25.25 11.12 4.69
C THR A 24 -25.33 10.41 3.35
N GLU A 25 -26.33 9.55 3.17
CA GLU A 25 -26.52 8.86 1.88
C GLU A 25 -26.62 9.84 0.70
N THR A 26 -27.08 11.07 0.94
CA THR A 26 -27.16 12.15 -0.03
C THR A 26 -25.82 12.81 -0.36
N SER A 27 -24.80 12.70 0.49
CA SER A 27 -23.48 13.28 0.25
C SER A 27 -22.56 12.36 -0.55
N LEU A 28 -22.89 11.07 -0.65
CA LEU A 28 -22.09 10.08 -1.36
C LEU A 28 -22.36 10.07 -2.86
N SER A 29 -21.30 10.13 -3.66
CA SER A 29 -21.41 9.92 -5.11
C SER A 29 -21.91 8.51 -5.43
N VAL A 30 -22.48 8.33 -6.63
CA VAL A 30 -22.90 7.00 -7.12
C VAL A 30 -21.73 6.01 -7.14
N GLN A 31 -20.54 6.50 -7.46
CA GLN A 31 -19.29 5.74 -7.45
C GLN A 31 -18.94 5.26 -6.04
N ALA A 32 -18.93 6.17 -5.06
CA ALA A 32 -18.69 5.83 -3.66
C ALA A 32 -19.65 4.76 -3.15
N LYS A 33 -20.96 4.94 -3.42
CA LYS A 33 -21.97 3.93 -3.03
C LYS A 33 -21.66 2.56 -3.61
N SER A 34 -21.33 2.49 -4.90
CA SER A 34 -21.01 1.19 -5.52
C SER A 34 -19.74 0.55 -4.94
N VAL A 35 -18.67 1.33 -4.72
CA VAL A 35 -17.43 0.77 -4.16
C VAL A 35 -17.64 0.28 -2.73
N LEU A 36 -18.30 1.09 -1.88
CA LEU A 36 -18.57 0.73 -0.49
C LEU A 36 -19.56 -0.44 -0.36
N THR A 37 -20.45 -0.63 -1.35
CA THR A 37 -21.32 -1.82 -1.40
C THR A 37 -20.57 -3.07 -1.82
N PHE A 38 -19.59 -2.94 -2.72
CA PHE A 38 -18.89 -4.08 -3.32
C PHE A 38 -17.69 -4.59 -2.51
N SER A 39 -17.07 -3.72 -1.70
CA SER A 39 -15.85 -4.03 -0.97
C SER A 39 -15.96 -3.70 0.51
N ASP A 40 -16.13 -4.72 1.35
CA ASP A 40 -16.08 -4.59 2.80
C ASP A 40 -14.72 -4.04 3.26
N PHE A 41 -13.63 -4.40 2.58
CA PHE A 41 -12.30 -3.85 2.85
C PHE A 41 -12.26 -2.33 2.65
N ALA A 42 -12.83 -1.82 1.56
CA ALA A 42 -12.90 -0.39 1.30
C ALA A 42 -13.81 0.30 2.32
N LEU A 43 -14.96 -0.31 2.65
CA LEU A 43 -15.88 0.19 3.66
C LEU A 43 -15.23 0.32 5.04
N ASP A 44 -14.63 -0.76 5.55
CA ASP A 44 -13.97 -0.77 6.85
C ASP A 44 -12.83 0.26 6.92
N SER A 45 -12.12 0.42 5.81
CA SER A 45 -11.00 1.36 5.71
C SER A 45 -11.46 2.82 5.67
N VAL A 46 -12.55 3.12 4.96
CA VAL A 46 -13.17 4.47 4.94
C VAL A 46 -13.86 4.79 6.27
N ILE A 47 -14.43 3.81 6.97
CA ILE A 47 -14.94 4.00 8.33
C ILE A 47 -13.81 4.43 9.27
N ALA A 48 -12.65 3.77 9.18
CA ALA A 48 -11.48 4.11 9.99
C ALA A 48 -10.81 5.42 9.57
N HIS A 49 -10.86 5.76 8.27
CA HIS A 49 -10.26 6.95 7.66
C HIS A 49 -11.23 7.66 6.70
N PRO A 50 -12.23 8.39 7.24
CA PRO A 50 -13.23 9.11 6.46
C PRO A 50 -12.67 10.02 5.36
N GLU A 51 -11.53 10.64 5.62
CA GLU A 51 -10.88 11.59 4.74
C GLU A 51 -10.49 10.99 3.38
N TRP A 52 -10.22 9.68 3.31
CA TRP A 52 -9.82 9.01 2.07
C TRP A 52 -10.92 9.02 1.02
N LEU A 53 -12.20 9.04 1.44
CA LEU A 53 -13.29 9.09 0.46
C LEU A 53 -13.33 10.43 -0.26
N ALA A 54 -13.19 11.54 0.49
CA ALA A 54 -13.13 12.87 -0.09
C ALA A 54 -11.90 13.02 -1.01
N GLU A 55 -10.77 12.45 -0.62
CA GLU A 55 -9.56 12.40 -1.47
C GLU A 55 -9.80 11.63 -2.77
N LEU A 56 -10.42 10.44 -2.71
CA LEU A 56 -10.75 9.63 -3.88
C LEU A 56 -11.72 10.31 -4.84
N GLU A 57 -12.72 11.01 -4.31
CA GLU A 57 -13.68 11.75 -5.12
C GLU A 57 -13.07 13.01 -5.75
N SER A 58 -12.14 13.67 -5.06
CA SER A 58 -11.43 14.84 -5.59
C SER A 58 -10.31 14.49 -6.58
N ALA A 59 -9.64 13.36 -6.36
CA ALA A 59 -8.46 12.90 -7.10
C ALA A 59 -8.57 11.40 -7.34
N SER A 60 -9.38 11.05 -8.34
CA SER A 60 -9.60 9.67 -8.76
C SER A 60 -8.28 8.99 -9.15
N PRO A 61 -8.08 7.70 -8.81
CA PRO A 61 -6.85 7.00 -9.15
C PRO A 61 -6.61 6.89 -10.66
N GLN A 62 -5.34 6.98 -11.06
CA GLN A 62 -4.92 6.88 -12.47
C GLN A 62 -4.03 5.66 -12.72
N ALA A 63 -3.90 5.26 -13.99
CA ALA A 63 -3.17 4.05 -14.38
C ALA A 63 -1.69 4.10 -13.98
N ASP A 64 -1.05 5.26 -14.15
CA ASP A 64 0.37 5.49 -13.89
C ASP A 64 0.68 5.96 -12.46
N GLU A 65 -0.31 5.93 -11.56
CA GLU A 65 -0.19 6.44 -10.19
C GLU A 65 0.93 5.75 -9.40
N TRP A 66 1.22 4.48 -9.70
CA TRP A 66 2.30 3.71 -9.08
C TRP A 66 3.67 4.39 -9.17
N ARG A 67 3.89 5.25 -10.17
CA ARG A 67 5.13 6.02 -10.34
C ARG A 67 5.38 6.98 -9.19
N HIS A 68 4.34 7.34 -8.44
CA HIS A 68 4.41 8.28 -7.33
C HIS A 68 4.53 7.59 -5.97
N TYR A 69 4.30 6.28 -5.88
CA TYR A 69 4.25 5.57 -4.60
C TYR A 69 5.53 5.72 -3.77
N ALA A 70 6.70 5.62 -4.40
CA ALA A 70 7.98 5.78 -3.71
C ALA A 70 8.15 7.19 -3.12
N GLY A 71 7.78 8.23 -3.87
CA GLY A 71 7.84 9.62 -3.39
C GLY A 71 6.90 9.86 -2.21
N TRP A 72 5.64 9.41 -2.33
CA TRP A 72 4.67 9.54 -1.25
C TRP A 72 5.05 8.75 0.01
N LEU A 73 5.59 7.54 -0.15
CA LEU A 73 6.07 6.77 0.99
C LEU A 73 7.27 7.46 1.65
N GLN A 74 8.20 8.00 0.87
CA GLN A 74 9.34 8.75 1.41
C GLN A 74 8.90 9.96 2.23
N GLU A 75 7.91 10.73 1.74
CA GLU A 75 7.32 11.84 2.47
C GLU A 75 6.67 11.38 3.79
N ALA A 76 5.92 10.28 3.76
CA ALA A 76 5.29 9.70 4.93
C ALA A 76 6.32 9.20 5.97
N LEU A 77 7.44 8.64 5.52
CA LEU A 77 8.51 8.14 6.39
C LEU A 77 9.45 9.22 6.92
N ALA A 78 9.37 10.47 6.44
CA ALA A 78 10.32 11.53 6.82
C ALA A 78 10.33 11.83 8.34
N GLY A 79 9.21 11.64 9.03
CA GLY A 79 9.06 11.86 10.47
C GLY A 79 9.15 10.60 11.33
N VAL A 80 9.52 9.45 10.76
CA VAL A 80 9.55 8.15 11.45
C VAL A 80 10.86 7.97 12.20
N CYS A 81 10.77 7.77 13.51
CA CYS A 81 11.93 7.79 14.42
C CYS A 81 12.32 6.41 14.95
N ASP A 82 11.38 5.47 14.97
CA ASP A 82 11.51 4.16 15.61
C ASP A 82 10.75 3.07 14.85
N ASP A 83 11.10 1.81 15.11
CA ASP A 83 10.51 0.62 14.47
C ASP A 83 8.98 0.57 14.58
N ALA A 84 8.42 0.95 15.73
CA ALA A 84 6.97 0.89 15.94
C ALA A 84 6.24 1.90 15.04
N SER A 85 6.79 3.12 14.93
CA SER A 85 6.30 4.16 14.03
C SER A 85 6.48 3.78 12.56
N LEU A 86 7.61 3.14 12.18
CA LEU A 86 7.84 2.62 10.82
C LEU A 86 6.77 1.59 10.46
N MET A 87 6.60 0.58 11.32
CA MET A 87 5.64 -0.49 11.09
C MET A 87 4.20 0.04 10.98
N ARG A 88 3.84 1.04 11.78
CA ARG A 88 2.54 1.71 11.71
C ARG A 88 2.37 2.44 10.38
N GLU A 89 3.37 3.21 9.97
CA GLU A 89 3.29 4.01 8.74
C GLU A 89 3.23 3.14 7.49
N LEU A 90 4.05 2.08 7.41
CA LEU A 90 4.00 1.12 6.30
C LEU A 90 2.62 0.44 6.18
N ARG A 91 2.00 0.08 7.31
CA ARG A 91 0.64 -0.50 7.32
C ARG A 91 -0.42 0.50 6.90
N PHE A 92 -0.30 1.75 7.37
CA PHE A 92 -1.21 2.83 7.01
C PHE A 92 -1.13 3.14 5.51
N PHE A 93 0.08 3.37 5.00
CA PHE A 93 0.34 3.61 3.58
C PHE A 93 -0.16 2.46 2.70
N ARG A 94 0.18 1.21 3.05
CA ARG A 94 -0.31 0.03 2.32
C ARG A 94 -1.83 0.02 2.24
N ARG A 95 -2.52 0.21 3.37
CA ARG A 95 -3.99 0.21 3.42
C ARG A 95 -4.55 1.34 2.54
N ARG A 96 -4.02 2.56 2.64
CA ARG A 96 -4.45 3.71 1.85
C ARG A 96 -4.36 3.42 0.35
N ILE A 97 -3.20 2.95 -0.12
CA ILE A 97 -3.03 2.66 -1.55
C ILE A 97 -3.89 1.46 -1.98
N MET A 98 -4.02 0.41 -1.17
CA MET A 98 -4.92 -0.71 -1.48
C MET A 98 -6.37 -0.26 -1.66
N VAL A 99 -6.86 0.70 -0.87
CA VAL A 99 -8.21 1.27 -1.05
C VAL A 99 -8.30 1.99 -2.40
N ARG A 100 -7.27 2.74 -2.80
CA ARG A 100 -7.21 3.41 -4.11
C ARG A 100 -7.21 2.41 -5.26
N ILE A 101 -6.45 1.33 -5.18
CA ILE A 101 -6.44 0.25 -6.19
C ILE A 101 -7.81 -0.44 -6.25
N ALA A 102 -8.42 -0.76 -5.09
CA ALA A 102 -9.74 -1.39 -5.03
C ALA A 102 -10.84 -0.50 -5.62
N TRP A 103 -10.76 0.81 -5.39
CA TRP A 103 -11.63 1.81 -6.00
C TRP A 103 -11.50 1.80 -7.53
N ALA A 104 -10.27 1.86 -8.04
CA ALA A 104 -10.00 1.85 -9.47
C ALA A 104 -10.51 0.57 -10.16
N GLN A 105 -10.26 -0.60 -9.55
CA GLN A 105 -10.72 -1.88 -10.09
C GLN A 105 -12.24 -2.00 -10.08
N THR A 106 -12.89 -1.67 -8.96
CA THR A 106 -14.35 -1.82 -8.80
C THR A 106 -15.12 -0.95 -9.78
N LEU A 107 -14.59 0.24 -10.08
CA LEU A 107 -15.19 1.19 -11.03
C LEU A 107 -14.67 1.00 -12.47
N SER A 108 -13.78 0.03 -12.69
CA SER A 108 -13.12 -0.25 -13.98
C SER A 108 -12.48 1.00 -14.60
N LEU A 109 -11.79 1.80 -13.77
CA LEU A 109 -11.12 3.03 -14.20
C LEU A 109 -9.82 2.76 -14.95
N VAL A 110 -9.23 1.59 -14.70
CA VAL A 110 -8.00 1.09 -15.32
C VAL A 110 -8.18 -0.41 -15.62
N ASP A 111 -7.37 -0.95 -16.53
CA ASP A 111 -7.40 -2.38 -16.85
C ASP A 111 -6.77 -3.26 -15.76
N ASP A 112 -7.08 -4.56 -15.79
CA ASP A 112 -6.61 -5.52 -14.78
C ASP A 112 -5.08 -5.68 -14.78
N GLU A 113 -4.42 -5.55 -15.93
CA GLU A 113 -2.95 -5.59 -16.02
C GLU A 113 -2.32 -4.45 -15.22
N THR A 114 -2.90 -3.25 -15.34
CA THR A 114 -2.52 -2.08 -14.55
C THR A 114 -2.80 -2.29 -13.06
N ILE A 115 -3.90 -2.95 -12.68
CA ILE A 115 -4.17 -3.29 -11.28
C ILE A 115 -3.07 -4.20 -10.71
N LEU A 116 -2.70 -5.27 -11.44
CA LEU A 116 -1.63 -6.18 -11.04
C LEU A 116 -0.28 -5.43 -10.93
N GLN A 117 -0.01 -4.52 -11.86
CA GLN A 117 1.19 -3.69 -11.84
C GLN A 117 1.23 -2.76 -10.62
N GLN A 118 0.10 -2.12 -10.27
CA GLN A 118 0.01 -1.23 -9.11
C GLN A 118 0.18 -2.01 -7.79
N LEU A 119 -0.42 -3.20 -7.68
CA LEU A 119 -0.23 -4.07 -6.51
C LEU A 119 1.22 -4.51 -6.35
N SER A 120 1.87 -4.87 -7.46
CA SER A 120 3.27 -5.29 -7.48
C SER A 120 4.21 -4.16 -7.07
N HIS A 121 4.03 -2.96 -7.64
CA HIS A 121 4.82 -1.80 -7.27
C HIS A 121 4.56 -1.31 -5.85
N LEU A 122 3.33 -1.44 -5.33
CA LEU A 122 3.05 -1.13 -3.93
C LEU A 122 3.87 -2.03 -3.01
N ALA A 123 3.88 -3.35 -3.26
CA ALA A 123 4.65 -4.30 -2.47
C ALA A 123 6.16 -3.99 -2.53
N GLU A 124 6.70 -3.78 -3.74
CA GLU A 124 8.11 -3.42 -3.94
C GLU A 124 8.47 -2.11 -3.20
N THR A 125 7.64 -1.08 -3.33
CA THR A 125 7.82 0.22 -2.67
C THR A 125 7.90 0.07 -1.15
N LEU A 126 7.01 -0.72 -0.56
CA LEU A 126 7.00 -0.97 0.89
C LEU A 126 8.22 -1.78 1.34
N ILE A 127 8.63 -2.80 0.57
CA ILE A 127 9.80 -3.63 0.87
C ILE A 127 11.07 -2.79 0.84
N VAL A 128 11.26 -1.99 -0.21
CA VAL A 128 12.43 -1.12 -0.37
C VAL A 128 12.44 -0.03 0.71
N GLY A 129 11.30 0.62 0.96
CA GLY A 129 11.18 1.64 2.01
C GLY A 129 11.53 1.10 3.39
N ALA A 130 11.05 -0.10 3.73
CA ALA A 130 11.38 -0.76 5.00
C ALA A 130 12.86 -1.15 5.07
N ARG A 131 13.41 -1.74 4.00
CA ARG A 131 14.82 -2.12 3.90
C ARG A 131 15.73 -0.92 4.14
N ASP A 132 15.48 0.18 3.45
CA ASP A 132 16.35 1.35 3.48
C ASP A 132 16.33 2.03 4.85
N TRP A 133 15.14 2.15 5.45
CA TRP A 133 15.00 2.69 6.80
C TRP A 133 15.72 1.81 7.83
N LEU A 134 15.49 0.49 7.79
CA LEU A 134 16.09 -0.47 8.74
C LEU A 134 17.60 -0.57 8.55
N TYR A 135 18.10 -0.59 7.31
CA TYR A 135 19.53 -0.60 7.05
C TYR A 135 20.21 0.62 7.68
N ALA A 136 19.63 1.81 7.51
CA ALA A 136 20.16 3.03 8.12
C ALA A 136 20.09 2.98 9.66
N ALA A 137 19.01 2.44 10.24
CA ALA A 137 18.87 2.27 11.69
C ALA A 137 19.92 1.30 12.27
N CYS A 138 20.03 0.11 11.70
CA CYS A 138 21.01 -0.90 12.09
C CYS A 138 22.45 -0.38 11.94
N CYS A 139 22.74 0.39 10.88
CA CYS A 139 24.06 0.99 10.70
C CYS A 139 24.42 2.02 11.78
N ARG A 140 23.42 2.76 12.30
CA ARG A 140 23.64 3.70 13.43
C ARG A 140 23.86 2.98 14.74
N GLU A 141 23.19 1.84 14.96
CA GLU A 141 23.26 1.11 16.22
C GLU A 141 24.47 0.17 16.32
N TRP A 142 24.79 -0.53 15.22
CA TRP A 142 25.80 -1.60 15.22
C TRP A 142 26.98 -1.34 14.28
N GLY A 143 27.00 -0.20 13.58
CA GLY A 143 27.97 0.12 12.56
C GLY A 143 27.58 -0.41 11.18
N THR A 144 28.27 0.08 10.14
CA THR A 144 27.97 -0.30 8.75
C THR A 144 28.62 -1.64 8.41
N PRO A 145 27.87 -2.64 7.90
CA PRO A 145 28.45 -3.90 7.46
C PRO A 145 29.36 -3.66 6.25
N CYS A 146 30.62 -4.10 6.34
CA CYS A 146 31.63 -3.92 5.30
C CYS A 146 32.38 -5.22 5.01
N ASN A 147 32.74 -5.44 3.74
CA ASN A 147 33.67 -6.51 3.37
C ASN A 147 35.09 -6.23 3.91
N PRO A 148 36.06 -7.16 3.77
CA PRO A 148 37.43 -6.95 4.27
C PRO A 148 38.11 -5.67 3.76
N GLN A 149 37.78 -5.23 2.55
CA GLN A 149 38.29 -4.01 1.91
C GLN A 149 37.60 -2.73 2.41
N GLY A 150 36.57 -2.85 3.26
CA GLY A 150 35.85 -1.70 3.81
C GLY A 150 34.69 -1.21 2.93
N VAL A 151 34.29 -1.97 1.91
CA VAL A 151 33.16 -1.62 1.04
C VAL A 151 31.84 -1.99 1.72
N PRO A 152 30.90 -1.05 1.90
CA PRO A 152 29.58 -1.33 2.49
C PRO A 152 28.84 -2.45 1.77
N GLN A 153 28.22 -3.35 2.53
CA GLN A 153 27.47 -4.49 2.01
C GLN A 153 25.96 -4.24 2.14
N PRO A 154 25.23 -4.05 1.02
CA PRO A 154 23.79 -3.85 1.06
C PRO A 154 23.04 -5.16 1.33
N LEU A 155 21.84 -5.04 1.89
CA LEU A 155 20.86 -6.12 1.88
C LEU A 155 20.19 -6.18 0.50
N LEU A 156 20.32 -7.30 -0.19
CA LEU A 156 19.61 -7.60 -1.42
C LEU A 156 18.36 -8.42 -1.10
N ILE A 157 17.26 -8.10 -1.76
CA ILE A 157 15.98 -8.78 -1.61
C ILE A 157 15.51 -9.21 -3.00
N LEU A 158 15.32 -10.51 -3.19
CA LEU A 158 14.77 -11.07 -4.42
C LEU A 158 13.29 -11.38 -4.18
N GLY A 159 12.42 -10.70 -4.93
CA GLY A 159 11.01 -11.04 -5.02
C GLY A 159 10.82 -12.29 -5.88
N MET A 160 10.18 -13.31 -5.32
CA MET A 160 9.90 -14.57 -6.00
C MET A 160 8.41 -14.66 -6.40
N GLY A 161 8.07 -15.69 -7.18
CA GLY A 161 6.69 -15.96 -7.57
C GLY A 161 6.03 -14.78 -8.28
N LYS A 162 4.80 -14.44 -7.88
CA LYS A 162 4.01 -13.35 -8.47
C LYS A 162 4.64 -11.98 -8.29
N LEU A 163 5.30 -11.73 -7.16
CA LEU A 163 6.03 -10.48 -6.95
C LEU A 163 7.20 -10.37 -7.94
N GLY A 164 7.98 -11.45 -8.09
CA GLY A 164 9.06 -11.51 -9.08
C GLY A 164 8.59 -11.38 -10.53
N GLY A 165 7.37 -11.82 -10.82
CA GLY A 165 6.72 -11.69 -12.13
C GLY A 165 5.98 -10.37 -12.38
N GLY A 166 5.84 -9.50 -11.37
CA GLY A 166 5.09 -8.24 -11.50
C GLY A 166 3.57 -8.41 -11.59
N GLU A 167 3.04 -9.55 -11.10
CA GLU A 167 1.64 -9.96 -11.25
C GLU A 167 0.96 -10.26 -9.90
N LEU A 168 1.32 -9.52 -8.84
CA LEU A 168 0.66 -9.65 -7.55
C LEU A 168 -0.85 -9.34 -7.63
N ASN A 169 -1.64 -10.13 -6.91
CA ASN A 169 -3.06 -9.86 -6.69
C ASN A 169 -3.32 -9.47 -5.22
N PHE A 170 -4.53 -9.01 -4.91
CA PHE A 170 -4.90 -8.46 -3.58
C PHE A 170 -4.65 -9.40 -2.39
N SER A 171 -4.67 -10.71 -2.60
CA SER A 171 -4.53 -11.73 -1.56
C SER A 171 -3.23 -12.52 -1.67
N SER A 172 -2.28 -12.06 -2.47
CA SER A 172 -1.02 -12.77 -2.68
C SER A 172 -0.07 -12.55 -1.50
N ASP A 173 0.56 -13.63 -1.05
CA ASP A 173 1.73 -13.55 -0.20
C ASP A 173 2.94 -13.04 -1.00
N ILE A 174 3.95 -12.53 -0.28
CA ILE A 174 5.24 -12.14 -0.86
C ILE A 174 6.31 -13.15 -0.46
N ASP A 175 6.88 -13.82 -1.46
CA ASP A 175 7.98 -14.75 -1.27
C ASP A 175 9.30 -14.03 -1.50
N LEU A 176 10.15 -13.95 -0.47
CA LEU A 176 11.40 -13.19 -0.51
C LEU A 176 12.61 -14.07 -0.20
N ILE A 177 13.70 -13.86 -0.94
CA ILE A 177 15.03 -14.38 -0.60
C ILE A 177 15.92 -13.19 -0.25
N PHE A 178 16.64 -13.29 0.87
CA PHE A 178 17.60 -12.28 1.30
C PHE A 178 19.03 -12.74 1.03
N ALA A 179 19.83 -11.83 0.50
CA ALA A 179 21.23 -12.07 0.17
C ALA A 179 22.07 -10.81 0.42
N TRP A 180 23.38 -10.97 0.43
CA TRP A 180 24.34 -9.88 0.41
C TRP A 180 25.54 -10.30 -0.45
N PRO A 181 26.31 -9.36 -1.03
CA PRO A 181 27.34 -9.70 -2.00
C PRO A 181 28.50 -10.51 -1.41
N GLU A 182 29.03 -10.09 -0.27
CA GLU A 182 30.22 -10.69 0.35
C GLU A 182 30.12 -10.76 1.89
N HIS A 183 30.78 -11.75 2.50
CA HIS A 183 30.93 -11.78 3.95
C HIS A 183 31.71 -10.56 4.47
N GLY A 184 31.35 -10.12 5.67
CA GLY A 184 31.93 -8.92 6.27
C GLY A 184 31.61 -8.78 7.75
N GLU A 185 32.13 -7.70 8.33
CA GLU A 185 31.92 -7.31 9.73
C GLU A 185 31.44 -5.86 9.77
N THR A 186 30.71 -5.49 10.83
CA THR A 186 30.29 -4.10 11.01
C THR A 186 31.47 -3.21 11.42
N ARG A 187 31.46 -1.97 10.92
CA ARG A 187 32.48 -0.96 11.23
C ARG A 187 31.81 0.34 11.69
N GLY A 188 32.36 0.96 12.73
CA GLY A 188 31.92 2.29 13.20
C GLY A 188 30.66 2.28 14.07
N GLY A 189 30.39 1.16 14.76
CA GLY A 189 29.41 1.06 15.85
C GLY A 189 30.10 0.89 17.20
#